data_AF-A0A1S8C7X1-F1
#
_entry.id   AF-A0A1S8C7X1-F1
#
_cell.length_a   1.000
_cell.length_b   1.000
_cell.length_c   1.000
_cell.angle_alpha   90.00
_cell.angle_beta   90.00
_cell.angle_gamma   90.00
#
_symmetry.space_group_name_H-M   'P 1'
#
loop_
_entity.id
_entity.type
_entity.pdbx_description
1 polymer ?
#
loop_
_entity_poly.entity_id
_entity_poly.type
_entity_poly.pdbx_seq_one_letter_code
_entity_poly.pdbx_strand_id
1 'polypeptide(L)'
;MTTTDAPLRPAGTRPPGRPLSTELSEQLVAVAVDILADEGWGRLNSDRVAARARAGKAGIYRRWPTMAALARHALTTGTLVQLPDDAGSLRADLCALLTPWTRPLERMERAAASLVGPA
;
A
#
# COMPACT_ATOMS: atom_id res chain seq x y z
N MET A 1 14.94 -26.33 -58.20
CA MET A 1 14.85 -27.42 -57.20
C MET A 1 16.23 -27.52 -56.55
N THR A 2 16.50 -27.32 -55.27
CA THR A 2 15.70 -27.00 -54.09
C THR A 2 16.77 -26.54 -53.08
N THR A 3 16.82 -25.26 -52.70
CA THR A 3 17.60 -24.87 -51.51
C THR A 3 16.70 -25.15 -50.32
N THR A 4 17.10 -26.15 -49.55
CA THR A 4 16.50 -26.59 -48.29
C THR A 4 16.32 -25.43 -47.32
N ASP A 5 15.07 -25.09 -47.07
CA ASP A 5 14.62 -24.24 -45.97
C ASP A 5 14.77 -25.02 -44.66
N ALA A 6 15.58 -24.51 -43.73
CA ALA A 6 15.77 -25.08 -42.41
C ALA A 6 14.70 -24.51 -41.46
N PRO A 7 14.03 -25.33 -40.65
CA PRO A 7 12.93 -24.84 -39.83
C PRO A 7 13.44 -23.90 -38.73
N LEU A 8 12.87 -22.69 -38.69
CA LEU A 8 13.02 -21.73 -37.60
C LEU A 8 12.53 -22.37 -36.29
N ARG A 9 13.43 -22.51 -35.31
CA ARG A 9 13.08 -22.95 -33.95
C ARG A 9 12.07 -21.97 -33.34
N PRO A 10 10.92 -22.43 -32.81
CA PRO A 10 10.02 -21.54 -32.10
C PRO A 10 10.72 -20.98 -30.87
N ALA A 11 10.78 -19.64 -30.79
CA ALA A 11 11.23 -18.93 -29.60
C ALA A 11 10.32 -19.33 -28.43
N GLY A 12 10.85 -20.08 -27.47
CA GLY A 12 10.12 -20.48 -26.29
C GLY A 12 9.59 -19.25 -25.54
N THR A 13 8.27 -19.17 -25.38
CA THR A 13 7.62 -18.22 -24.48
C THR A 13 8.11 -18.50 -23.07
N ARG A 14 8.90 -17.57 -22.54
CA ARG A 14 9.40 -17.62 -21.16
C ARG A 14 8.17 -17.71 -20.24
N PRO A 15 8.09 -18.71 -19.34
CA PRO A 15 6.91 -18.86 -18.49
C PRO A 15 6.70 -17.56 -17.68
N PRO A 16 5.44 -17.13 -17.48
CA PRO A 16 5.15 -15.95 -16.68
C PRO A 16 5.80 -16.13 -15.32
N GLY A 17 6.62 -15.15 -14.93
CA GLY A 17 7.43 -15.22 -13.71
C GLY A 17 6.56 -15.54 -12.49
N ARG A 18 7.16 -16.23 -11.51
CA ARG A 18 6.52 -16.66 -10.25
C ARG A 18 5.56 -15.59 -9.70
N PRO A 19 4.31 -15.97 -9.34
CA PRO A 19 3.32 -15.03 -8.84
C PRO A 19 3.89 -14.17 -7.71
N LEU A 20 3.50 -12.91 -7.69
CA LEU A 20 3.85 -11.98 -6.64
C LEU A 20 3.28 -12.48 -5.32
N SER A 21 4.13 -12.67 -4.31
CA SER A 21 3.70 -13.07 -2.98
C SER A 21 2.83 -11.98 -2.34
N THR A 22 1.64 -12.37 -1.90
CA THR A 22 0.68 -11.49 -1.21
C THR A 22 1.24 -11.01 0.12
N GLU A 23 1.93 -11.90 0.85
CA GLU A 23 2.51 -11.64 2.17
C GLU A 23 3.56 -10.52 2.11
N LEU A 24 4.41 -10.54 1.08
CA LEU A 24 5.38 -9.47 0.85
C LEU A 24 4.70 -8.15 0.50
N SER A 25 3.55 -8.21 -0.18
CA SER A 25 2.80 -7.01 -0.55
C SER A 25 2.17 -6.37 0.68
N GLU A 26 1.58 -7.18 1.56
CA GLU A 26 1.06 -6.74 2.86
C GLU A 26 2.17 -6.18 3.76
N GLN A 27 3.33 -6.85 3.81
CA GLN A 27 4.48 -6.37 4.57
C GLN A 27 4.97 -5.00 4.06
N LEU A 28 5.06 -4.82 2.74
CA LEU A 28 5.46 -3.55 2.13
C LEU A 28 4.46 -2.44 2.44
N VAL A 29 3.16 -2.75 2.45
CA VAL A 29 2.10 -1.83 2.82
C VAL A 29 2.20 -1.43 4.29
N ALA A 30 2.34 -2.41 5.20
CA ALA A 30 2.48 -2.14 6.62
C ALA A 30 3.70 -1.24 6.92
N VAL A 31 4.83 -1.52 6.28
CA VAL A 31 6.04 -0.69 6.40
C VAL A 31 5.81 0.73 5.89
N ALA A 32 5.07 0.90 4.79
CA ALA A 32 4.74 2.22 4.28
C ALA A 32 3.84 3.00 5.26
N VAL A 33 2.83 2.35 5.83
CA VAL A 33 1.96 2.94 6.87
C VAL A 33 2.78 3.37 8.08
N ASP A 34 3.72 2.55 8.54
CA ASP A 34 4.59 2.88 9.68
C ASP A 34 5.42 4.14 9.41
N ILE A 35 6.07 4.21 8.24
CA ILE A 35 6.89 5.38 7.88
C ILE A 35 5.99 6.63 7.77
N LEU A 36 4.81 6.51 7.17
CA LEU A 36 3.87 7.63 7.05
C LEU A 36 3.37 8.11 8.42
N ALA A 37 3.04 7.18 9.32
CA ALA A 37 2.50 7.51 10.64
C ALA A 37 3.55 8.12 11.57
N ASP A 38 4.79 7.62 11.52
CA ASP A 38 5.84 7.94 12.48
C ASP A 38 6.81 9.03 11.97
N GLU A 39 7.02 9.12 10.65
CA GLU A 39 8.00 10.03 10.04
C GLU A 39 7.42 10.97 8.97
N GLY A 40 6.22 10.65 8.46
CA GLY A 40 5.48 11.46 7.50
C GLY A 40 5.87 11.27 6.02
N TRP A 41 5.09 11.92 5.15
CA TRP A 41 5.21 11.80 3.68
C TRP A 41 6.61 12.07 3.14
N GLY A 42 7.26 13.15 3.60
CA GLY A 42 8.59 13.55 3.12
C GLY A 42 9.70 12.54 3.43
N ARG A 43 9.43 11.58 4.32
CA ARG A 43 10.35 10.52 4.73
C ARG A 43 10.08 9.18 4.06
N LEU A 44 8.99 9.05 3.30
CA LEU A 44 8.67 7.85 2.54
C LEU A 44 9.52 7.76 1.26
N ASN A 45 10.43 6.77 1.21
CA ASN A 45 11.20 6.47 0.01
C ASN A 45 11.46 4.96 -0.13
N SER A 46 11.80 4.53 -1.34
CA SER A 46 11.95 3.12 -1.69
C SER A 46 13.08 2.42 -0.95
N ASP A 47 14.16 3.12 -0.61
CA ASP A 47 15.30 2.60 0.15
C ASP A 47 14.89 2.22 1.56
N ARG A 48 14.15 3.09 2.24
CA ARG A 48 13.66 2.84 3.60
C ARG A 48 12.62 1.73 3.62
N VAL A 49 11.68 1.74 2.68
CA VAL A 49 10.69 0.68 2.55
C VAL A 49 11.38 -0.66 2.28
N ALA A 50 12.33 -0.71 1.35
CA ALA A 50 13.11 -1.91 1.04
C ALA A 50 13.91 -2.43 2.24
N ALA A 51 14.61 -1.54 2.95
CA ALA A 51 15.41 -1.89 4.13
C ALA A 51 14.53 -2.44 5.26
N ARG A 52 13.41 -1.78 5.56
CA ARG A 52 12.52 -2.15 6.68
C ARG A 52 11.67 -3.39 6.36
N ALA A 53 11.28 -3.58 5.10
CA ALA A 53 10.57 -4.78 4.65
C ALA A 53 11.50 -5.94 4.26
N ARG A 54 12.84 -5.75 4.30
CA ARG A 54 13.84 -6.72 3.81
C ARG A 54 13.54 -7.20 2.38
N ALA A 55 13.12 -6.25 1.53
CA ALA A 55 12.64 -6.50 0.18
C ALA A 55 13.50 -5.79 -0.87
N GLY A 56 13.58 -6.34 -2.08
CA GLY A 56 14.26 -5.69 -3.20
C GLY A 56 13.43 -4.54 -3.80
N LYS A 57 14.08 -3.41 -4.10
CA LYS A 57 13.44 -2.23 -4.75
C LYS A 57 12.70 -2.59 -6.05
N ALA A 58 13.27 -3.47 -6.87
CA ALA A 58 12.64 -3.92 -8.11
C ALA A 58 11.28 -4.61 -7.88
N GLY A 59 11.13 -5.32 -6.75
CA GLY A 59 9.86 -5.93 -6.37
C GLY A 59 8.82 -4.87 -6.00
N ILE A 60 9.23 -3.81 -5.29
CA ILE A 60 8.36 -2.69 -4.92
C ILE A 60 7.83 -2.01 -6.18
N TYR A 61 8.73 -1.59 -7.08
CA TYR A 61 8.36 -0.88 -8.30
C TYR A 61 7.55 -1.72 -9.29
N ARG A 62 7.72 -3.05 -9.29
CA ARG A 62 6.88 -3.96 -10.10
C ARG A 62 5.42 -3.96 -9.66
N ARG A 63 5.13 -3.69 -8.37
CA ARG A 63 3.76 -3.63 -7.82
C ARG A 63 3.21 -2.22 -7.83
N TRP A 64 4.02 -1.26 -7.41
CA TRP A 64 3.65 0.15 -7.32
C TRP A 64 4.69 0.97 -8.07
N PRO A 65 4.35 1.50 -9.26
CA PRO A 65 5.29 2.26 -10.09
C PRO A 65 5.90 3.49 -9.40
N THR A 66 5.22 4.03 -8.38
CA THR A 66 5.67 5.18 -7.60
C THR A 66 5.43 4.97 -6.11
N MET A 67 6.15 5.71 -5.25
CA MET A 67 5.89 5.71 -3.80
C MET A 67 4.52 6.29 -3.47
N ALA A 68 4.01 7.23 -4.29
CA ALA A 68 2.63 7.71 -4.19
C ALA A 68 1.61 6.60 -4.48
N ALA A 69 1.88 5.72 -5.44
CA ALA A 69 1.00 4.57 -5.70
C ALA A 69 0.99 3.59 -4.51
N LEU A 70 2.13 3.37 -3.85
CA LEU A 70 2.22 2.56 -2.63
C LEU A 70 1.46 3.22 -1.47
N ALA A 71 1.67 4.51 -1.21
CA ALA A 71 0.98 5.22 -0.13
C ALA A 71 -0.53 5.28 -0.35
N ARG A 72 -0.97 5.59 -1.57
CA ARG A 72 -2.40 5.54 -1.94
C ARG A 72 -2.98 4.16 -1.65
N HIS A 73 -2.30 3.09 -2.10
CA HIS A 73 -2.77 1.74 -1.87
C HIS A 73 -2.89 1.44 -0.36
N ALA A 74 -1.86 1.78 0.42
CA ALA A 74 -1.83 1.60 1.86
C ALA A 74 -2.99 2.32 2.59
N LEU A 75 -3.35 3.52 2.15
CA LEU A 75 -4.45 4.27 2.74
C LEU A 75 -5.84 3.79 2.27
N THR A 76 -5.94 3.28 1.03
CA THR A 76 -7.22 2.75 0.51
C THR A 76 -7.58 1.38 1.08
N THR A 77 -6.60 0.60 1.55
CA THR A 77 -6.85 -0.70 2.17
C THR A 77 -7.07 -0.59 3.67
N GLY A 78 -6.61 0.50 4.30
CA GLY A 78 -6.88 0.81 5.70
C GLY A 78 -8.27 1.39 5.90
N THR A 79 -8.89 1.11 7.05
CA THR A 79 -10.09 1.83 7.47
C THR A 79 -9.69 3.05 8.29
N LEU A 80 -10.04 4.23 7.80
CA LEU A 80 -9.78 5.51 8.47
C LEU A 80 -10.91 5.95 9.40
N VAL A 81 -12.14 5.57 9.06
CA VAL A 81 -13.34 5.91 9.82
C VAL A 81 -14.19 4.65 9.90
N GLN A 82 -14.45 4.20 11.13
CA GLN A 82 -15.45 3.18 11.39
C GLN A 82 -16.80 3.88 11.57
N LEU A 83 -17.80 3.48 10.80
CA LEU A 83 -19.15 3.95 11.03
C LEU A 83 -19.68 3.21 12.27
N PRO A 84 -20.12 3.93 13.32
CA PRO A 84 -20.74 3.28 14.47
C PRO A 84 -22.05 2.61 14.08
N ASP A 85 -22.40 1.55 14.81
CA ASP A 85 -23.71 0.92 14.67
C ASP A 85 -24.83 1.89 15.04
N ASP A 86 -26.01 1.69 14.46
CA ASP A 86 -27.22 2.44 14.80
C ASP A 86 -27.62 2.13 16.26
N ALA A 87 -27.45 3.12 17.13
CA ALA A 87 -27.75 3.01 18.55
C ALA A 87 -29.24 3.24 18.86
N GLY A 88 -30.07 3.48 17.84
CA GLY A 88 -31.52 3.68 17.95
C GLY A 88 -31.92 5.06 18.47
N SER A 89 -30.98 6.02 18.53
CA SER A 89 -31.24 7.39 18.95
C SER A 89 -30.26 8.35 18.30
N LEU A 90 -30.78 9.39 17.64
CA LEU A 90 -29.97 10.43 17.01
C LEU A 90 -28.88 11.01 17.94
N ARG A 91 -29.19 11.19 19.22
CA ARG A 91 -28.20 11.68 20.19
C ARG A 91 -27.06 10.68 20.37
N ALA A 92 -27.38 9.40 20.53
CA ALA A 92 -26.38 8.35 20.70
C ALA A 92 -25.55 8.18 19.44
N ASP A 93 -26.17 8.21 18.26
CA ASP A 93 -25.49 8.10 16.97
C ASP A 93 -24.54 9.28 16.74
N LEU A 94 -24.97 10.52 17.03
CA LEU A 94 -24.11 11.69 16.95
C LEU A 94 -22.94 11.62 17.94
N CYS A 95 -23.19 11.17 19.17
CA CYS A 95 -22.10 10.96 20.13
C CYS A 95 -21.11 9.89 19.63
N ALA A 96 -21.59 8.79 19.08
CA ALA A 96 -20.75 7.72 18.54
C ALA A 96 -19.92 8.19 17.34
N LEU A 97 -20.51 9.00 16.45
CA LEU A 97 -19.82 9.61 15.30
C LEU A 97 -18.72 10.60 15.71
N LEU A 98 -18.93 11.34 16.81
CA LEU A 98 -17.99 12.37 17.28
C LEU A 98 -16.92 11.83 18.23
N THR A 99 -17.16 10.70 18.90
CA THR A 99 -16.21 10.12 19.88
C THR A 99 -14.80 9.89 19.30
N PRO A 100 -14.62 9.33 18.09
CA PRO A 100 -13.30 9.15 17.49
C PRO A 100 -12.47 10.44 17.35
N TRP A 101 -13.12 11.60 17.24
CA TRP A 101 -12.46 12.90 17.10
C TRP A 101 -11.91 13.44 18.43
N THR A 102 -12.29 12.83 19.55
CA THR A 102 -11.86 13.26 20.91
C THR A 102 -10.63 12.50 21.40
N ARG A 103 -10.24 11.41 20.73
CA ARG A 103 -9.05 10.62 21.05
C ARG A 103 -7.86 11.01 20.17
N PRO A 104 -6.63 10.68 20.58
CA PRO A 104 -5.47 10.78 19.69
C PRO A 104 -5.67 9.97 18.41
N LEU A 105 -5.03 10.42 17.33
CA LEU A 105 -5.07 9.74 16.04
C LEU A 105 -4.37 8.38 16.13
N GLU A 106 -5.06 7.36 15.64
CA GLU A 106 -4.51 6.02 15.44
C GLU A 106 -3.44 6.02 14.33
N ARG A 107 -2.70 4.93 14.21
CA ARG A 107 -1.57 4.81 13.26
C ARG A 107 -2.00 5.11 11.82
N MET A 108 -3.13 4.55 11.37
CA MET A 108 -3.62 4.77 10.01
C MET A 108 -4.08 6.22 9.79
N GLU A 109 -4.73 6.82 10.79
CA GLU A 109 -5.17 8.21 10.77
C GLU A 109 -3.96 9.18 10.73
N ARG A 110 -2.90 8.91 11.50
CA ARG A 110 -1.63 9.66 11.42
C ARG A 110 -0.97 9.52 10.06
N ALA A 111 -0.97 8.32 9.49
CA ALA A 111 -0.42 8.09 8.15
C ALA A 111 -1.17 8.93 7.09
N ALA A 112 -2.51 8.97 7.15
CA ALA A 112 -3.32 9.81 6.26
C ALA A 112 -3.07 11.31 6.49
N ALA A 113 -3.03 11.76 7.75
CA ALA A 113 -2.76 13.16 8.09
C ALA A 113 -1.42 13.64 7.52
N SER A 114 -0.39 12.77 7.49
CA SER A 114 0.92 13.12 6.96
C SER A 114 0.95 13.51 5.47
N LEU A 115 -0.07 13.12 4.70
CA LEU A 115 -0.19 13.50 3.28
C LEU A 115 -0.78 14.90 3.09
N VAL A 116 -1.53 15.40 4.07
CA VAL A 116 -2.25 16.69 3.99
C VAL A 116 -1.33 17.86 4.36
N GLY A 117 -0.19 17.58 4.99
CA GLY A 117 0.77 18.58 5.48
C GLY A 117 0.72 18.70 7.01
N PRO A 118 1.60 19.53 7.62
CA PRO A 118 1.47 19.84 9.04
C PRO A 118 0.10 20.49 9.27
N ALA A 119 -0.71 19.87 10.12
CA ALA A 119 -1.92 20.47 10.68
C ALA A 119 -1.55 21.61 11.64
#